data_AF-A0A2V9PNE0-F1
#
_entry.id   AF-A0A2V9PNE0-F1
#
_cell.length_a   1.000
_cell.length_b   1.000
_cell.length_c   1.000
_cell.angle_alpha   90.00
_cell.angle_beta   90.00
_cell.angle_gamma   90.00
#
_symmetry.space_group_name_H-M   'P 1'
#
loop_
_entity.id
_entity.type
_entity.pdbx_description
1 polymer ?
#
loop_
_entity_poly.entity_id
_entity_poly.type
_entity_poly.pdbx_seq_one_letter_code
_entity_poly.pdbx_strand_id
1 'polypeptide(L)'
;KAIKANWTEASAHKAVSSWLKLATSQHSVVDAIAAQDDSMALGARKAFQEIHDSALRERWLKVPFLGIDGMPRTGQTDVHRGLLAATIIVPTNTGTGIEMLVRALNNGVNPPEKTLTAAQSFPSIEELARKRSQKAQASGAH
;
A
#
# COMPACT_ATOMS: atom_id res chain seq x y z
N LYS A 1 -4.69 12.68 -7.51
CA LYS A 1 -6.15 12.39 -7.69
C LYS A 1 -6.60 11.48 -6.55
N ALA A 2 -7.76 11.71 -5.93
CA ALA A 2 -8.32 10.82 -4.93
C ALA A 2 -9.51 10.02 -5.51
N ILE A 3 -9.60 8.73 -5.16
CA ILE A 3 -10.66 7.81 -5.59
C ILE A 3 -11.17 7.06 -4.36
N LYS A 4 -12.48 7.02 -4.17
CA LYS A 4 -13.12 6.24 -3.08
C LYS A 4 -13.34 4.81 -3.55
N ALA A 5 -12.94 3.86 -2.71
CA ALA A 5 -12.92 2.45 -3.10
C ALA A 5 -13.10 1.49 -1.90
N ASN A 6 -13.81 1.92 -0.85
CA ASN A 6 -14.41 1.08 0.20
C ASN A 6 -13.55 -0.06 0.79
N TRP A 7 -12.22 0.06 0.81
CA TRP A 7 -11.33 -0.86 1.53
C TRP A 7 -11.42 -2.31 1.04
N THR A 8 -11.69 -2.51 -0.25
CA THR A 8 -11.65 -3.85 -0.86
C THR A 8 -10.98 -3.83 -2.23
N GLU A 9 -10.42 -4.97 -2.60
CA GLU A 9 -9.86 -5.20 -3.94
C GLU A 9 -10.91 -4.95 -5.04
N ALA A 10 -12.10 -5.51 -4.88
CA ALA A 10 -13.16 -5.43 -5.90
C ALA A 10 -13.66 -3.98 -6.12
N SER A 11 -13.85 -3.21 -5.05
CA SER A 11 -14.25 -1.81 -5.18
C SER A 11 -13.15 -0.91 -5.72
N ALA A 12 -11.89 -1.17 -5.38
CA ALA A 12 -10.75 -0.46 -5.98
C ALA A 12 -10.62 -0.76 -7.47
N HIS A 13 -10.69 -2.04 -7.85
CA HIS A 13 -10.69 -2.47 -9.25
C HIS A 13 -11.79 -1.77 -10.04
N LYS A 14 -13.04 -1.82 -9.56
CA LYS A 14 -14.18 -1.14 -10.20
C LYS A 14 -13.96 0.37 -10.32
N ALA A 15 -13.54 1.03 -9.25
CA ALA A 15 -13.39 2.48 -9.22
C ALA A 15 -12.28 2.97 -10.17
N VAL A 16 -11.13 2.29 -10.20
CA VAL A 16 -10.02 2.62 -11.10
C VAL A 16 -10.40 2.32 -12.55
N SER A 17 -11.06 1.18 -12.81
CA SER A 17 -11.57 0.85 -14.15
C SER A 17 -12.55 1.91 -14.68
N SER A 18 -13.44 2.42 -13.81
CA SER A 18 -14.33 3.53 -14.17
C SER A 18 -13.57 4.83 -14.41
N TRP A 19 -12.56 5.13 -13.59
CA TRP A 19 -11.75 6.35 -13.75
C TRP A 19 -10.96 6.36 -15.06
N LEU A 20 -10.39 5.22 -15.47
CA LEU A 20 -9.64 5.06 -16.72
C LEU A 20 -10.47 5.33 -17.99
N LYS A 21 -11.80 5.22 -17.90
CA LYS A 21 -12.71 5.54 -19.02
C LYS A 21 -12.95 7.04 -19.20
N LEU A 22 -12.56 7.87 -18.23
CA LEU A 22 -12.73 9.32 -18.32
C LEU A 22 -11.59 9.93 -19.15
N ALA A 23 -11.92 10.84 -20.08
CA ALA A 23 -10.91 11.53 -20.90
C ALA A 23 -9.83 12.24 -20.06
N THR A 24 -10.21 12.77 -18.89
CA THR A 24 -9.29 13.43 -17.95
C THR A 24 -8.24 12.49 -17.35
N SER A 25 -8.49 11.18 -17.34
CA SER A 25 -7.51 10.19 -16.87
C SER A 25 -6.36 10.00 -17.86
N GLN A 26 -6.61 10.19 -19.17
CA GLN A 26 -5.60 9.92 -20.21
C GLN A 26 -4.41 10.89 -20.15
N HIS A 27 -4.66 12.12 -19.72
CA HIS A 27 -3.62 13.14 -19.55
C HIS A 27 -3.04 13.20 -18.13
N SER A 28 -3.50 12.33 -17.23
CA SER A 28 -3.04 12.34 -15.85
C SER A 28 -1.60 11.82 -15.75
N VAL A 29 -0.71 12.66 -15.23
CA VAL A 29 0.63 12.26 -14.79
C VAL A 29 0.53 11.78 -13.34
N VAL A 30 0.87 10.52 -13.11
CA VAL A 30 0.79 9.87 -11.81
C VAL A 30 2.07 9.09 -11.62
N ASP A 31 2.82 9.43 -10.59
CA ASP A 31 4.12 8.82 -10.30
C ASP A 31 4.05 7.67 -9.30
N ALA A 32 2.90 7.49 -8.64
CA ALA A 32 2.65 6.42 -7.68
C ALA A 32 1.16 6.17 -7.48
N ILE A 33 0.81 4.93 -7.12
CA ILE A 33 -0.52 4.56 -6.62
C ILE A 33 -0.38 4.31 -5.12
N ALA A 34 -0.94 5.19 -4.29
CA ALA A 34 -0.95 5.05 -2.84
C ALA A 34 -2.36 4.69 -2.36
N ALA A 35 -2.55 3.46 -1.91
CA ALA A 35 -3.83 2.97 -1.40
C ALA A 35 -3.88 3.02 0.13
N GLN A 36 -5.10 3.05 0.68
CA GLN A 36 -5.34 3.06 2.12
C GLN A 36 -5.23 1.67 2.75
N ASP A 37 -5.22 0.61 1.96
CA ASP A 37 -4.88 -0.75 2.37
C ASP A 37 -4.22 -1.52 1.20
N ASP A 38 -3.63 -2.68 1.50
CA ASP A 38 -2.96 -3.55 0.51
C ASP A 38 -3.94 -4.11 -0.53
N SER A 39 -5.17 -4.43 -0.14
CA SER A 39 -6.20 -5.00 -1.03
C SER A 39 -6.62 -4.00 -2.13
N MET A 40 -6.79 -2.74 -1.77
CA MET A 40 -7.10 -1.64 -2.67
C MET A 40 -5.95 -1.38 -3.63
N ALA A 41 -4.69 -1.48 -3.19
CA ALA A 41 -3.54 -1.35 -4.07
C ALA A 41 -3.54 -2.46 -5.14
N LEU A 42 -3.83 -3.71 -4.75
CA LEU A 42 -3.97 -4.83 -5.68
C LEU A 42 -5.15 -4.66 -6.64
N GLY A 43 -6.30 -4.19 -6.14
CA GLY A 43 -7.47 -3.94 -6.97
C GLY A 43 -7.20 -2.88 -8.03
N ALA A 44 -6.51 -1.79 -7.65
CA ALA A 44 -6.04 -0.79 -8.60
C ALA A 44 -5.08 -1.39 -9.63
N ARG A 45 -4.08 -2.16 -9.18
CA ARG A 45 -3.10 -2.83 -10.06
C ARG A 45 -3.81 -3.72 -11.09
N LYS A 46 -4.79 -4.50 -10.66
CA LYS A 46 -5.59 -5.37 -11.53
C LYS A 46 -6.31 -4.59 -12.63
N ALA A 47 -6.90 -3.45 -12.31
CA ALA A 47 -7.55 -2.60 -13.31
C ALA A 47 -6.57 -2.10 -14.38
N PHE A 48 -5.32 -1.79 -14.01
CA PHE A 48 -4.28 -1.42 -14.96
C PHE A 48 -3.78 -2.61 -15.80
N GLN A 49 -3.74 -3.83 -15.24
CA GLN A 49 -3.37 -5.04 -15.97
C GLN A 49 -4.35 -5.37 -17.10
N GLU A 50 -5.63 -5.00 -16.94
CA GLU A 50 -6.69 -5.24 -17.90
C GLU A 50 -6.76 -4.19 -19.03
N ILE A 51 -5.89 -3.16 -19.01
CA ILE A 51 -5.79 -2.19 -20.11
C ILE A 51 -5.32 -2.91 -21.38
N HIS A 52 -6.06 -2.76 -22.49
CA HIS A 52 -5.72 -3.41 -23.76
C HIS A 52 -4.46 -2.83 -24.42
N ASP A 53 -4.35 -1.51 -24.47
CA ASP A 53 -3.16 -0.81 -24.99
C ASP A 53 -1.92 -1.20 -24.17
N SER A 54 -0.96 -1.86 -24.83
CA SER A 54 0.23 -2.40 -24.17
C SER A 54 1.15 -1.32 -23.62
N ALA A 55 1.33 -0.21 -24.35
CA ALA A 55 2.20 0.88 -23.92
C ALA A 55 1.60 1.62 -22.72
N LEU A 56 0.29 1.85 -22.74
CA LEU A 56 -0.42 2.46 -21.62
C LEU A 56 -0.43 1.52 -20.40
N ARG A 57 -0.68 0.23 -20.60
CA ARG A 57 -0.60 -0.79 -19.55
C ARG A 57 0.79 -0.82 -18.90
N GLU A 58 1.85 -0.87 -19.71
CA GLU A 58 3.22 -0.87 -19.21
C GLU A 58 3.54 0.39 -18.42
N ARG A 59 3.15 1.57 -18.94
CA ARG A 59 3.30 2.85 -18.23
C ARG A 59 2.68 2.80 -16.84
N TRP A 60 1.44 2.32 -16.72
CA TRP A 60 0.73 2.24 -15.44
C TRP A 60 1.30 1.18 -14.51
N LEU A 61 1.77 0.04 -15.03
CA LEU A 61 2.35 -1.02 -14.19
C LEU A 61 3.80 -0.71 -13.75
N LYS A 62 4.46 0.26 -14.38
CA LYS A 62 5.81 0.72 -14.03
C LYS A 62 5.85 1.61 -12.79
N VAL A 63 4.75 2.30 -12.44
CA VAL A 63 4.70 3.14 -11.25
C VAL A 63 4.63 2.27 -9.99
N PRO A 64 5.20 2.72 -8.85
CA PRO A 64 5.08 2.00 -7.59
C PRO A 64 3.63 1.97 -7.09
N PHE A 65 3.23 0.79 -6.61
CA PHE A 65 1.98 0.58 -5.87
C PHE A 65 2.32 0.45 -4.38
N LEU A 66 1.67 1.26 -3.55
CA LEU A 66 1.91 1.35 -2.11
C LEU A 66 0.61 0.99 -1.36
N GLY A 67 0.75 0.22 -0.29
CA GLY A 67 -0.35 -0.20 0.57
C GLY A 67 -0.11 0.05 2.05
N ILE A 68 -1.09 -0.36 2.85
CA ILE A 68 -1.11 -0.30 4.32
C ILE A 68 -1.76 -1.61 4.78
N ASP A 69 -1.30 -2.12 5.93
CA ASP A 69 -1.70 -3.33 6.68
C ASP A 69 -0.41 -4.09 6.94
N GLY A 70 0.27 -4.49 5.86
CA GLY A 70 1.59 -5.10 5.94
C GLY A 70 1.57 -6.45 6.63
N MET A 71 0.49 -7.21 6.47
CA MET A 71 0.37 -8.55 7.06
C MET A 71 1.31 -9.55 6.36
N PRO A 72 1.93 -10.49 7.09
CA PRO A 72 2.95 -11.38 6.52
C PRO A 72 2.50 -12.18 5.29
N ARG A 73 1.27 -12.70 5.31
CA ARG A 73 0.72 -13.55 4.24
C ARG A 73 0.04 -12.79 3.10
N THR A 74 -0.07 -11.46 3.20
CA THR A 74 -0.66 -10.61 2.16
C THR A 74 0.34 -9.51 1.79
N GLY A 75 0.22 -8.29 2.33
CA GLY A 75 1.03 -7.13 1.95
C GLY A 75 2.53 -7.38 1.83
N GLN A 76 3.13 -8.06 2.81
CA GLN A 76 4.57 -8.37 2.75
C GLN A 76 4.89 -9.37 1.63
N THR A 77 4.03 -10.38 1.45
CA THR A 77 4.13 -11.33 0.33
C THR A 77 3.99 -10.61 -1.01
N ASP A 78 3.07 -9.65 -1.12
CA ASP A 78 2.86 -8.88 -2.35
C ASP A 78 4.03 -7.93 -2.65
N VAL A 79 4.69 -7.40 -1.63
CA VAL A 79 5.98 -6.69 -1.75
C VAL A 79 7.08 -7.62 -2.25
N HIS A 80 7.22 -8.82 -1.66
CA HIS A 80 8.22 -9.79 -2.08
C HIS A 80 8.03 -10.26 -3.53
N ARG A 81 6.78 -10.37 -3.98
CA ARG A 81 6.42 -10.74 -5.36
C ARG A 81 6.52 -9.58 -6.35
N GLY A 82 6.83 -8.36 -5.90
CA GLY A 82 6.88 -7.16 -6.73
C GLY A 82 5.51 -6.69 -7.25
N LEU A 83 4.43 -7.13 -6.61
CA LEU A 83 3.09 -6.62 -6.88
C LEU A 83 2.88 -5.26 -6.21
N LEU A 84 3.42 -5.11 -5.00
CA LEU A 84 3.58 -3.84 -4.30
C LEU A 84 5.05 -3.44 -4.26
N ALA A 85 5.31 -2.13 -4.28
CA ALA A 85 6.65 -1.60 -4.07
C ALA A 85 6.99 -1.52 -2.57
N ALA A 86 6.00 -1.16 -1.75
CA ALA A 86 6.09 -1.13 -0.29
C ALA A 86 4.68 -1.18 0.34
N THR A 87 4.63 -1.55 1.62
CA THR A 87 3.45 -1.48 2.47
C THR A 87 3.84 -0.93 3.85
N ILE A 88 2.90 -0.28 4.54
CA ILE A 88 3.07 0.10 5.94
C ILE A 88 2.52 -1.02 6.83
N ILE A 89 3.37 -1.61 7.65
CA ILE A 89 2.97 -2.51 8.72
C ILE A 89 2.29 -1.69 9.81
N VAL A 90 1.01 -1.94 10.04
CA VAL A 90 0.25 -1.39 11.16
C VAL A 90 0.06 -2.51 12.19
N PRO A 91 0.68 -2.42 13.38
CA PRO A 91 0.55 -3.47 14.39
C PRO A 91 -0.91 -3.67 14.82
N THR A 92 -1.31 -4.92 15.03
CA THR A 92 -2.58 -5.22 15.66
C THR A 92 -2.59 -4.67 17.09
N ASN A 93 -3.66 -3.98 17.45
CA ASN A 93 -3.78 -3.29 18.75
C ASN A 93 -4.51 -4.13 19.82
N THR A 94 -5.09 -5.27 19.43
CA THR A 94 -5.90 -6.11 20.33
C THR A 94 -5.10 -6.60 21.53
N GLY A 95 -3.85 -7.05 21.32
CA GLY A 95 -2.97 -7.51 22.40
C GLY A 95 -2.73 -6.40 23.43
N THR A 96 -2.26 -5.24 22.97
CA THR A 96 -2.08 -4.04 23.82
C THR A 96 -3.37 -3.65 24.54
N GLY A 97 -4.52 -3.70 23.86
CA GLY A 97 -5.83 -3.40 24.44
C GLY A 97 -6.20 -4.35 25.59
N ILE A 98 -5.99 -5.66 25.41
CA ILE A 98 -6.25 -6.67 26.44
C ILE A 98 -5.30 -6.48 27.62
N GLU A 99 -4.02 -6.24 27.37
CA GLU A 99 -3.05 -5.99 28.46
C GLU A 99 -3.43 -4.78 29.30
N MET A 100 -3.86 -3.69 28.65
CA MET A 100 -4.35 -2.50 29.34
C MET A 100 -5.60 -2.78 30.18
N LEU A 101 -6.55 -3.54 29.64
CA LEU A 101 -7.76 -3.96 30.36
C LEU A 101 -7.41 -4.79 31.60
N VAL A 102 -6.53 -5.79 31.47
CA VAL A 102 -6.11 -6.65 32.59
C VAL A 102 -5.44 -5.84 33.70
N ARG A 103 -4.57 -4.88 33.34
CA ARG A 103 -3.92 -3.98 34.33
C ARG A 103 -4.94 -3.13 35.08
N ALA A 104 -5.95 -2.61 34.39
CA ALA A 104 -7.00 -1.83 35.02
C ALA A 104 -7.80 -2.67 36.01
N LEU A 105 -8.16 -3.91 35.65
CA LEU A 105 -8.91 -4.82 36.50
C LEU A 105 -8.12 -5.27 37.74
N ASN A 106 -6.83 -5.56 37.60
CA ASN A 106 -6.02 -6.10 38.69
C ASN A 106 -5.51 -5.01 39.65
N ASN A 107 -5.17 -3.83 39.12
CA ASN A 107 -4.41 -2.82 39.87
C ASN A 107 -5.17 -1.49 40.03
N GLY A 108 -6.36 -1.35 39.44
CA GLY A 108 -7.13 -0.10 39.44
C GLY A 108 -6.50 1.02 38.61
N VAL A 109 -5.46 0.73 37.82
CA VAL A 109 -4.76 1.72 36.99
C VAL A 109 -5.45 1.81 35.63
N ASN A 110 -6.12 2.94 35.39
CA ASN A 110 -6.72 3.21 34.08
C ASN A 110 -5.64 3.33 32.99
N PRO A 111 -5.92 2.87 31.76
CA PRO A 111 -5.02 3.09 30.64
C PRO A 111 -4.92 4.58 30.30
N PRO A 112 -3.84 5.01 29.62
CA PRO A 112 -3.73 6.35 29.07
C PRO A 112 -4.90 6.66 28.13
N GLU A 113 -5.34 7.92 28.08
CA GLU A 113 -6.39 8.38 27.17
C GLU A 113 -6.07 8.06 25.70
N LYS A 114 -4.77 8.09 25.35
CA LYS A 114 -4.27 7.79 24.01
C LYS A 114 -3.07 6.86 24.10
N THR A 115 -3.15 5.74 23.41
CA THR A 115 -2.06 4.79 23.21
C THR A 115 -1.79 4.65 21.72
N LEU A 116 -0.54 4.87 21.30
CA LEU A 116 -0.14 4.82 19.89
C LEU A 116 0.65 3.54 19.61
N THR A 117 0.36 2.89 18.48
CA THR A 117 1.21 1.83 17.93
C THR A 117 2.13 2.42 16.87
N ALA A 118 3.38 1.94 16.82
CA ALA A 118 4.36 2.41 15.86
C ALA A 118 4.17 1.69 14.52
N ALA A 119 3.71 2.43 13.51
CA ALA A 119 3.68 1.94 12.14
C ALA A 119 5.10 1.91 11.54
N GLN A 120 5.38 0.94 10.68
CA GLN A 120 6.70 0.74 10.08
C GLN A 120 6.61 0.50 8.58
N SER A 121 7.58 1.00 7.82
CA SER A 121 7.64 0.71 6.39
C SER A 121 8.19 -0.69 6.14
N PHE A 122 7.61 -1.39 5.17
CA PHE A 122 8.10 -2.65 4.65
C PHE A 122 8.20 -2.60 3.11
N PRO A 123 9.40 -2.71 2.51
CA PRO A 123 10.71 -2.79 3.16
C PRO A 123 11.02 -1.52 3.98
N SER A 124 12.05 -1.57 4.82
CA SER A 124 12.49 -0.38 5.56
C SER A 124 12.85 0.79 4.62
N ILE A 125 12.79 2.02 5.13
CA ILE A 125 13.10 3.22 4.33
C ILE A 125 14.55 3.16 3.82
N GLU A 126 15.47 2.64 4.64
CA GLU A 126 16.88 2.43 4.31
C GLU A 126 17.03 1.44 3.14
N GLU A 127 16.28 0.34 3.16
CA GLU A 127 16.28 -0.64 2.07
C GLU A 127 15.68 -0.06 0.79
N LEU A 128 14.62 0.74 0.89
CA LEU A 128 14.04 1.44 -0.26
C LEU A 128 15.03 2.42 -0.88
N ALA A 129 15.74 3.20 -0.05
CA ALA A 129 16.79 4.10 -0.50
C ALA A 129 17.92 3.33 -1.19
N ARG A 130 18.38 2.22 -0.61
CA ARG A 130 19.43 1.36 -1.21
C ARG A 130 18.99 0.79 -2.56
N LYS A 131 17.76 0.27 -2.66
CA LYS A 131 17.20 -0.25 -3.93
C LYS A 131 17.14 0.83 -5.01
N ARG A 132 16.76 2.06 -4.64
CA ARG A 132 16.76 3.21 -5.58
C ARG A 132 18.16 3.51 -6.11
N SER A 133 19.16 3.58 -5.23
CA SER A 133 20.55 3.85 -5.61
C SER A 133 21.11 2.77 -6.55
N GLN A 134 20.84 1.49 -6.26
CA GLN A 134 21.25 0.37 -7.11
C GLN A 134 20.60 0.43 -8.50
N LYS A 135 19.30 0.77 -8.56
CA LYS A 135 18.59 0.94 -9.84
C LYS A 135 19.16 2.11 -10.66
N ALA A 136 19.47 3.24 -10.01
CA ALA A 136 20.07 4.40 -10.67
C ALA A 136 21.47 4.08 -11.25
N GLN A 137 22.28 3.32 -10.52
CA GLN A 137 23.59 2.85 -10.99
C GLN A 137 23.47 1.90 -12.19
N ALA A 138 22.53 0.96 -12.15
CA ALA A 138 22.28 0.04 -13.26
C ALA A 138 21.79 0.76 -14.53
N SER A 139 21.01 1.84 -14.40
CA SER A 139 20.52 2.64 -15.54
C SER A 139 21.54 3.61 -16.13
N GLY A 140 22.64 3.91 -15.42
CA GLY A 140 23.71 4.81 -15.89
C GLY A 140 24.90 4.07 -16.52
N ALA A 141 24.84 2.74 -16.63
CA ALA A 141 25.91 1.89 -17.17
C ALA A 141 25.72 1.54 -18.67
N HIS A 142 24.89 2.30 -19.40
CA HIS A 142 24.62 2.13 -20.83
C HIS A 142 24.78 3.45 -21.58
#